data_AF-A0A847FXD3-F1
#
_entry.id   AF-A0A847FXD3-F1
#
_cell.length_a   1.000
_cell.length_b   1.000
_cell.length_c   1.000
_cell.angle_alpha   90.00
_cell.angle_beta   90.00
_cell.angle_gamma   90.00
#
_symmetry.space_group_name_H-M   'P 1'
#
loop_
_entity.id
_entity.type
_entity.pdbx_description
1 polymer ?
#
loop_
_entity_poly.entity_id
_entity_poly.type
_entity_poly.pdbx_seq_one_letter_code
_entity_poly.pdbx_strand_id
1 'polypeptide(L)'
;MTNVSGSKSARAVSWMRRIATYAAVLLVGFLLGWVPMWFQSRESDNSLSEAATRAGVVQAQGALASEAAARQLGLATMQNMLASAAIDAQRGDYESARQAASGFFTALRDEANKGADSSLSQAQKDGAEPVFAGRDELIALLARSDPAATERLSALYVSFRELMTK
;
A
#
# COMPACT_ATOMS: atom_id res chain seq x y z
N MET A 1 81.07 -35.67 47.61
CA MET A 1 79.88 -36.08 46.84
C MET A 1 78.97 -36.87 47.76
N THR A 2 77.80 -36.33 48.15
CA THR A 2 76.55 -37.11 48.37
C THR A 2 75.36 -36.18 48.57
N ASN A 3 74.48 -36.27 47.57
CA ASN A 3 73.08 -35.90 47.42
C ASN A 3 72.18 -36.27 48.61
N VAL A 4 71.21 -35.42 48.99
CA VAL A 4 69.84 -35.85 49.38
C VAL A 4 68.79 -34.79 49.00
N SER A 5 68.15 -35.04 47.85
CA SER A 5 66.70 -35.05 47.56
C SER A 5 65.75 -34.06 48.25
N GLY A 6 65.08 -33.27 47.41
CA GLY A 6 64.03 -32.33 47.79
C GLY A 6 62.75 -32.97 48.32
N SER A 7 62.26 -32.43 49.42
CA SER A 7 60.90 -32.65 49.91
C SER A 7 60.04 -31.42 49.61
N LYS A 8 59.51 -31.31 48.39
CA LYS A 8 58.46 -30.33 48.05
C LYS A 8 57.22 -31.05 47.54
N SER A 9 56.44 -31.71 48.41
CA SER A 9 55.17 -32.30 47.95
C SER A 9 54.14 -32.63 49.05
N ALA A 10 53.99 -31.79 50.08
CA ALA A 10 52.86 -31.94 51.01
C ALA A 10 52.03 -30.66 51.16
N ARG A 11 52.67 -29.48 51.19
CA ARG A 11 51.97 -28.18 51.30
C ARG A 11 51.37 -27.69 49.98
N ALA A 12 51.88 -28.14 48.83
CA ALA A 12 51.39 -27.72 47.52
C ALA A 12 49.98 -28.26 47.20
N VAL A 13 49.67 -29.47 47.66
CA VAL A 13 48.40 -30.16 47.38
C VAL A 13 47.21 -29.47 48.07
N SER A 14 47.39 -28.95 49.29
CA SER A 14 46.32 -28.27 50.02
C SER A 14 46.04 -26.87 49.51
N TRP A 15 47.03 -26.19 48.94
CA TRP A 15 46.86 -24.86 48.34
C TRP A 15 46.19 -24.92 46.97
N MET A 16 46.52 -25.92 46.15
CA MET A 16 45.85 -26.20 44.88
C MET A 16 44.34 -26.46 45.05
N ARG A 17 43.93 -27.17 46.12
CA ARG A 17 42.51 -27.36 46.43
C ARG A 17 41.78 -26.05 46.67
N ARG A 18 42.40 -25.09 47.37
CA ARG A 18 41.79 -23.77 47.62
C ARG A 18 41.66 -22.96 46.34
N ILE A 19 42.68 -22.97 45.49
CA ILE A 19 42.65 -22.29 44.19
C ILE A 19 41.54 -22.88 43.30
N ALA A 20 41.40 -24.21 43.28
CA ALA A 20 40.32 -24.87 42.53
C ALA A 20 38.93 -24.44 43.02
N THR A 21 38.73 -24.31 44.33
CA THR A 21 37.46 -23.82 44.89
C THR A 21 37.18 -22.38 44.48
N TYR A 22 38.17 -21.47 44.58
CA TYR A 22 37.98 -20.08 44.17
C TYR A 22 37.75 -19.95 42.66
N ALA A 23 38.45 -20.74 41.85
CA ALA A 23 38.24 -20.79 40.40
C ALA A 23 36.82 -21.26 40.05
N ALA A 24 36.30 -22.28 40.75
CA ALA A 24 34.93 -22.75 40.56
C ALA A 24 33.89 -21.66 40.92
N VAL A 25 34.08 -20.96 42.04
CA VAL A 25 33.18 -19.87 42.45
C VAL A 25 33.21 -18.71 41.44
N LEU A 26 34.39 -18.34 40.95
CA LEU A 26 34.53 -17.31 39.92
C LEU A 26 33.88 -17.72 38.60
N LEU A 27 34.02 -18.99 38.20
CA LEU A 27 33.37 -19.52 37.00
C LEU A 27 31.84 -19.44 37.11
N VAL A 28 31.27 -19.82 38.24
CA VAL A 28 29.82 -19.76 38.49
C VAL A 28 29.33 -18.31 38.45
N GLY A 29 30.03 -17.38 39.11
CA GLY A 29 29.68 -15.96 39.07
C GLY A 29 29.77 -15.36 37.66
N PHE A 30 30.80 -15.74 36.91
CA PHE A 30 31.00 -15.32 35.52
C PHE A 30 29.90 -15.86 34.60
N LEU A 31 29.52 -17.13 34.75
CA LEU A 31 28.42 -17.75 34.01
C LEU A 31 27.07 -17.10 34.32
N LEU A 32 26.82 -16.74 35.59
CA LEU A 32 25.59 -16.05 35.99
C LEU A 32 25.46 -14.66 35.36
N GLY A 33 26.57 -13.96 35.10
CA GLY A 33 26.56 -12.67 34.38
C GLY A 33 26.57 -12.81 32.85
N TRP A 34 27.24 -13.83 32.31
CA TRP A 34 27.43 -14.01 30.87
C TRP A 34 26.22 -14.65 30.17
N VAL A 35 25.58 -15.63 30.81
CA VAL A 35 24.45 -16.38 30.22
C VAL A 35 23.23 -15.50 29.92
N PRO A 36 22.78 -14.58 30.81
CA PRO A 36 21.66 -13.68 30.51
C PRO A 36 21.93 -12.78 29.31
N MET A 37 23.18 -12.31 29.16
CA MET A 37 23.58 -11.41 28.09
C MET A 37 23.58 -12.11 26.71
N TRP A 38 23.88 -13.40 26.67
CA TRP A 38 23.87 -14.18 25.42
C TRP A 38 22.45 -14.47 24.90
N PHE A 39 21.47 -14.62 25.80
CA PHE A 39 20.07 -14.77 25.41
C PHE A 39 19.47 -13.48 24.83
N GLN A 40 19.81 -12.33 25.41
CA GLN A 40 19.29 -11.03 24.99
C GLN A 40 19.78 -10.60 23.60
N SER A 41 20.99 -11.02 23.20
CA SER A 41 21.49 -10.81 21.83
C SER A 41 20.69 -11.61 20.80
N ARG A 42 20.17 -12.80 21.16
CA ARG A 42 19.34 -13.61 20.25
C ARG A 42 17.91 -13.09 20.11
N GLU A 43 17.37 -12.52 21.19
CA GLU A 43 16.05 -11.88 21.14
C GLU A 43 16.07 -10.59 20.30
N SER A 44 17.19 -9.87 20.31
CA SER A 44 17.37 -8.65 19.53
C SER A 44 17.30 -8.92 18.02
N ASP A 45 17.95 -9.98 17.54
CA ASP A 45 17.91 -10.37 16.12
C ASP A 45 16.50 -10.78 15.66
N ASN A 46 15.76 -11.51 16.51
CA ASN A 46 14.37 -11.87 16.22
C ASN A 46 13.45 -10.63 16.19
N SER A 47 13.64 -9.68 17.12
CA SER A 47 12.84 -8.46 17.20
C SER A 47 13.04 -7.53 16.00
N LEU A 48 14.25 -7.49 15.42
CA LEU A 48 14.55 -6.72 14.21
C LEU A 48 13.91 -7.35 12.96
N SER A 49 13.92 -8.69 12.86
CA SER A 49 13.21 -9.39 11.79
C SER A 49 11.70 -9.19 11.86
N GLU A 50 11.12 -9.21 13.07
CA GLU A 50 9.71 -8.89 13.28
C GLU A 50 9.40 -7.42 12.96
N ALA A 51 10.26 -6.48 13.34
CA ALA A 51 10.07 -5.07 13.01
C ALA A 51 10.16 -4.81 11.50
N ALA A 52 11.11 -5.45 10.80
CA ALA A 52 11.27 -5.34 9.35
C ALA A 52 10.07 -5.92 8.59
N THR A 53 9.56 -7.08 9.02
CA THR A 53 8.36 -7.69 8.42
C THR A 53 7.12 -6.83 8.64
N ARG A 54 6.92 -6.29 9.85
CA ARG A 54 5.81 -5.35 10.13
C ARG A 54 5.92 -4.08 9.29
N ALA A 55 7.11 -3.50 9.14
CA ALA A 55 7.33 -2.33 8.30
C ALA A 55 7.00 -2.60 6.82
N GLY A 56 7.40 -3.77 6.30
CA GLY A 56 7.08 -4.18 4.93
C GLY A 56 5.58 -4.32 4.68
N VAL A 57 4.83 -4.91 5.64
CA VAL A 57 3.36 -5.03 5.54
C VAL A 57 2.68 -3.66 5.59
N VAL A 58 3.12 -2.75 6.46
CA VAL A 58 2.56 -1.39 6.55
C VAL A 58 2.81 -0.61 5.25
N GLN A 59 4.00 -0.73 4.66
CA GLN A 59 4.31 -0.07 3.39
C GLN A 59 3.47 -0.63 2.24
N ALA A 60 3.30 -1.94 2.16
CA ALA A 60 2.44 -2.58 1.17
C ALA A 60 0.96 -2.16 1.34
N GLN A 61 0.46 -2.12 2.58
CA GLN A 61 -0.91 -1.62 2.86
C GLN A 61 -1.08 -0.15 2.46
N GLY A 62 -0.07 0.69 2.71
CA GLY A 62 -0.10 2.11 2.31
C GLY A 62 -0.21 2.29 0.80
N ALA A 63 0.54 1.51 0.02
CA ALA A 63 0.46 1.53 -1.44
C ALA A 63 -0.95 1.14 -1.92
N LEU A 64 -1.50 0.02 -1.42
CA LEU A 64 -2.84 -0.45 -1.78
C LEU A 64 -3.94 0.56 -1.40
N ALA A 65 -3.84 1.19 -0.23
CA ALA A 65 -4.78 2.22 0.19
C ALA A 65 -4.73 3.47 -0.71
N SER A 66 -3.51 3.89 -1.11
CA SER A 66 -3.33 5.03 -2.02
C SER A 66 -3.89 4.73 -3.41
N GLU A 67 -3.72 3.51 -3.92
CA GLU A 67 -4.29 3.07 -5.19
C GLU A 67 -5.82 3.04 -5.13
N ALA A 68 -6.39 2.48 -4.07
CA ALA A 68 -7.85 2.48 -3.87
C ALA A 68 -8.42 3.90 -3.81
N ALA A 69 -7.74 4.81 -3.10
CA ALA A 69 -8.12 6.22 -3.02
C ALA A 69 -8.02 6.92 -4.39
N ALA A 70 -6.95 6.69 -5.15
CA ALA A 70 -6.78 7.23 -6.49
C ALA A 70 -7.87 6.73 -7.45
N ARG A 71 -8.25 5.44 -7.37
CA ARG A 71 -9.35 4.86 -8.14
C ARG A 71 -10.68 5.53 -7.83
N GLN A 72 -11.00 5.70 -6.55
CA GLN A 72 -12.23 6.37 -6.12
C GLN A 72 -12.27 7.83 -6.58
N LEU A 73 -11.13 8.54 -6.50
CA LEU A 73 -11.03 9.92 -6.97
C LEU A 73 -11.26 10.02 -8.47
N GLY A 74 -10.73 9.09 -9.27
CA GLY A 74 -10.94 9.04 -10.72
C GLY A 74 -12.43 8.89 -11.07
N LEU A 75 -13.13 7.96 -10.40
CA LEU A 75 -14.58 7.76 -10.59
C LEU A 75 -15.39 9.00 -10.20
N ALA A 76 -15.12 9.57 -9.03
CA ALA A 76 -15.80 10.77 -8.57
C ALA A 76 -15.58 11.97 -9.51
N THR A 77 -14.37 12.09 -10.06
CA THR A 77 -14.02 13.14 -11.03
C THR A 77 -14.85 13.00 -12.31
N MET A 78 -14.95 11.79 -12.87
CA MET A 78 -15.78 11.52 -14.06
C MET A 78 -17.28 11.80 -13.80
N GLN A 79 -17.80 11.39 -12.65
CA GLN A 79 -19.19 11.67 -12.27
C GLN A 79 -19.45 13.18 -12.12
N ASN A 80 -18.52 13.91 -11.52
CA ASN A 80 -18.61 15.36 -11.39
C ASN A 80 -18.57 16.07 -12.74
N MET A 81 -17.77 15.60 -13.71
CA MET A 81 -17.75 16.15 -15.06
C MET A 81 -19.11 15.98 -15.76
N LEU A 82 -19.73 14.80 -15.66
CA LEU A 82 -21.07 14.57 -16.22
C LEU A 82 -22.14 15.40 -15.53
N ALA A 83 -22.09 15.49 -14.20
CA ALA A 83 -23.03 16.30 -13.44
C ALA A 83 -22.90 17.79 -13.79
N SER A 84 -21.67 18.31 -13.88
CA SER A 84 -21.39 19.68 -14.32
C SER A 84 -21.93 19.91 -15.73
N ALA A 85 -21.64 18.99 -16.67
CA ALA A 85 -22.13 19.11 -18.04
C ALA A 85 -23.66 19.17 -18.11
N ALA A 86 -24.36 18.33 -17.35
CA ALA A 86 -25.82 18.33 -17.29
C ALA A 86 -26.37 19.64 -16.70
N ILE A 87 -25.76 20.16 -15.63
CA ILE A 87 -26.16 21.43 -15.00
C ILE A 87 -25.91 22.61 -15.94
N ASP A 88 -24.74 22.66 -16.59
CA ASP A 88 -24.38 23.73 -17.52
C ASP A 88 -25.32 23.73 -18.74
N ALA A 89 -25.64 22.55 -19.29
CA ALA A 89 -26.61 22.41 -20.37
C ALA A 89 -28.02 22.85 -19.96
N GLN A 90 -28.45 22.55 -18.72
CA GLN A 90 -29.74 23.03 -18.18
C GLN A 90 -29.81 24.55 -18.06
N ARG A 91 -28.68 25.20 -17.78
CA ARG A 91 -28.58 26.66 -17.68
C ARG A 91 -28.48 27.35 -19.05
N GLY A 92 -28.35 26.58 -20.13
CA GLY A 92 -28.12 27.08 -21.48
C GLY A 92 -26.65 27.34 -21.81
N ASP A 93 -25.73 26.97 -20.91
CA ASP A 93 -24.28 27.12 -21.07
C ASP A 93 -23.68 25.92 -21.83
N TYR A 94 -24.14 25.72 -23.07
CA TYR A 94 -23.84 24.52 -23.86
C TYR A 94 -22.36 24.34 -24.19
N GLU A 95 -21.58 25.43 -24.30
CA GLU A 95 -20.14 25.34 -24.56
C GLU A 95 -19.38 24.81 -23.33
N SER A 96 -19.71 25.30 -22.14
CA SER A 96 -19.17 24.76 -20.88
C SER A 96 -19.56 23.29 -20.71
N ALA A 97 -20.82 22.95 -21.02
CA ALA A 97 -21.30 21.57 -21.01
C ALA A 97 -20.53 20.69 -22.01
N ARG A 98 -20.24 21.18 -23.22
CA ARG A 98 -19.44 20.48 -24.23
C ARG A 98 -18.02 20.21 -23.75
N GLN A 99 -17.38 21.17 -23.09
CA GLN A 99 -16.04 21.01 -22.53
C GLN A 99 -16.03 19.97 -21.42
N ALA A 100 -16.96 20.05 -20.47
CA ALA A 100 -17.08 19.08 -19.38
C ALA A 100 -17.39 17.65 -19.91
N ALA A 101 -18.30 17.52 -20.88
CA ALA A 101 -18.59 16.24 -21.52
C ALA A 101 -17.38 15.68 -22.27
N SER A 102 -16.65 16.51 -23.01
CA SER A 102 -15.41 16.11 -23.70
C SER A 102 -14.34 15.63 -22.71
N GLY A 103 -14.19 16.33 -21.59
CA GLY A 103 -13.31 15.95 -20.49
C GLY A 103 -13.67 14.59 -19.90
N PHE A 104 -14.97 14.35 -19.66
CA PHE A 104 -15.46 13.04 -19.20
C PHE A 104 -15.07 11.90 -20.16
N PHE A 105 -15.35 12.04 -21.46
CA PHE A 105 -15.02 10.98 -22.42
C PHE A 105 -13.51 10.76 -22.59
N THR A 106 -12.70 11.81 -22.43
CA THR A 106 -11.24 11.70 -22.43
C THR A 106 -10.77 10.91 -21.21
N ALA A 107 -11.21 11.30 -20.01
CA ALA A 107 -10.88 10.60 -18.78
C ALA A 107 -11.33 9.12 -18.79
N LEU A 108 -12.54 8.85 -19.31
CA LEU A 108 -13.05 7.48 -19.42
C LEU A 108 -12.22 6.64 -20.40
N ARG A 109 -11.81 7.23 -21.54
CA ARG A 109 -10.93 6.57 -22.52
C ARG A 109 -9.57 6.26 -21.90
N ASP A 110 -8.99 7.23 -21.21
CA ASP A 110 -7.68 7.07 -20.56
C ASP A 110 -7.75 5.96 -19.51
N GLU A 111 -8.82 5.92 -18.71
CA GLU A 111 -9.03 4.87 -17.72
C GLU A 111 -9.20 3.48 -18.36
N ALA A 112 -10.01 3.37 -19.42
CA ALA A 112 -10.21 2.11 -20.14
C ALA A 112 -8.89 1.58 -20.75
N ASN A 113 -8.05 2.49 -21.26
CA ASN A 113 -6.77 2.18 -21.91
C ASN A 113 -5.65 1.77 -20.94
N LYS A 114 -5.79 2.01 -19.63
CA LYS A 114 -4.78 1.61 -18.61
C LYS A 114 -4.63 0.10 -18.44
N GLY A 115 -5.43 -0.74 -19.11
CA GLY A 115 -5.27 -2.19 -19.08
C GLY A 115 -5.42 -2.74 -17.66
N ALA A 116 -4.39 -3.40 -17.14
CA ALA A 116 -4.37 -3.98 -15.79
C ALA A 116 -4.34 -2.92 -14.67
N ASP A 117 -3.90 -1.70 -14.96
CA ASP A 117 -3.81 -0.60 -13.99
C ASP A 117 -5.11 0.23 -13.91
N SER A 118 -6.11 -0.14 -14.72
CA SER A 118 -7.41 0.51 -14.76
C SER A 118 -8.20 0.29 -13.46
N SER A 119 -8.88 1.34 -13.00
CA SER A 119 -9.89 1.26 -11.95
C SER A 119 -11.15 0.51 -12.37
N LEU A 120 -11.38 0.38 -13.68
CA LEU A 120 -12.54 -0.29 -14.27
C LEU A 120 -12.29 -1.79 -14.44
N SER A 121 -13.27 -2.61 -14.04
CA SER A 121 -13.31 -4.04 -14.35
C SER A 121 -13.48 -4.27 -15.86
N GLN A 122 -13.15 -5.47 -16.35
CA GLN A 122 -13.35 -5.79 -17.77
C GLN A 122 -14.81 -5.64 -18.20
N ALA A 123 -15.76 -6.08 -17.37
CA ALA A 123 -17.19 -5.89 -17.63
C ALA A 123 -17.60 -4.42 -17.70
N GLN A 124 -17.00 -3.55 -16.87
CA GLN A 124 -17.23 -2.11 -16.92
C GLN A 124 -16.62 -1.48 -18.18
N LYS A 125 -15.44 -1.93 -18.62
CA LYS A 125 -14.86 -1.47 -19.89
C LYS A 125 -15.71 -1.88 -21.08
N ASP A 126 -16.15 -3.13 -21.13
CA ASP A 126 -17.01 -3.66 -22.19
C ASP A 126 -18.36 -2.93 -22.20
N GLY A 127 -18.95 -2.68 -21.04
CA GLY A 127 -20.19 -1.90 -20.93
C GLY A 127 -20.02 -0.39 -21.14
N ALA A 128 -18.80 0.14 -21.11
CA ALA A 128 -18.49 1.52 -21.47
C ALA A 128 -18.30 1.72 -23.00
N GLU A 129 -18.08 0.65 -23.76
CA GLU A 129 -18.03 0.70 -25.23
C GLU A 129 -19.25 1.41 -25.86
N PRO A 130 -20.51 1.05 -25.53
CA PRO A 130 -21.68 1.76 -26.05
C PRO A 130 -21.78 3.22 -25.56
N VAL A 131 -21.20 3.56 -24.42
CA VAL A 131 -21.12 4.95 -23.93
C VAL A 131 -20.26 5.81 -24.86
N PHE A 132 -19.15 5.26 -25.36
CA PHE A 132 -18.31 5.98 -26.33
C PHE A 132 -18.99 6.20 -27.67
N ALA A 133 -19.85 5.28 -28.12
CA ALA A 133 -20.60 5.41 -29.37
C ALA A 133 -21.54 6.64 -29.36
N GLY A 134 -22.08 7.01 -28.19
CA GLY A 134 -22.95 8.17 -28.03
C GLY A 134 -22.23 9.52 -27.93
N ARG A 135 -20.88 9.54 -27.86
CA ARG A 135 -20.11 10.78 -27.68
C ARG A 135 -20.36 11.77 -28.80
N ASP A 136 -20.18 11.34 -30.05
CA ASP A 136 -20.17 12.28 -31.19
C ASP A 136 -21.55 12.91 -31.40
N GLU A 137 -22.61 12.13 -31.18
CA GLU A 137 -23.98 12.62 -31.16
C GLU A 137 -24.18 13.67 -30.05
N LEU A 138 -23.75 13.36 -28.81
CA LEU A 138 -23.92 14.29 -27.70
C LEU A 138 -23.13 15.59 -27.91
N ILE A 139 -21.88 15.51 -28.41
CA ILE A 139 -21.07 16.68 -28.73
C ILE A 139 -21.71 17.49 -29.86
N ALA A 140 -22.30 16.85 -30.86
CA ALA A 140 -23.02 17.54 -31.93
C ALA A 140 -24.28 18.26 -31.42
N LEU A 141 -25.05 17.63 -30.51
CA LEU A 141 -26.21 18.26 -29.87
C LEU A 141 -25.78 19.48 -29.04
N LEU A 142 -24.72 19.35 -28.24
CA LEU A 142 -24.17 20.44 -27.44
C LEU A 142 -23.63 21.58 -28.33
N ALA A 143 -22.93 21.27 -29.42
CA ALA A 143 -22.42 22.27 -30.35
C ALA A 143 -23.54 23.04 -31.08
N ARG A 144 -24.72 22.43 -31.24
CA ARG A 144 -25.91 23.06 -31.81
C ARG A 144 -26.76 23.80 -30.76
N SER A 145 -26.38 23.73 -29.48
CA SER A 145 -27.19 24.22 -28.36
C SER A 145 -28.59 23.58 -28.31
N ASP A 146 -28.68 22.29 -28.66
CA ASP A 146 -29.94 21.55 -28.67
C ASP A 146 -30.37 21.17 -27.25
N PRO A 147 -31.58 21.54 -26.79
CA PRO A 147 -32.11 21.16 -25.47
C PRO A 147 -32.16 19.64 -25.22
N ALA A 148 -32.24 18.82 -26.28
CA ALA A 148 -32.20 17.36 -26.17
C ALA A 148 -30.88 16.85 -25.55
N ALA A 149 -29.79 17.63 -25.63
CA ALA A 149 -28.52 17.30 -25.01
C ALA A 149 -28.64 17.12 -23.48
N THR A 150 -29.50 17.91 -22.83
CA THR A 150 -29.70 17.87 -21.38
C THR A 150 -30.30 16.54 -20.91
N GLU A 151 -31.32 16.06 -21.61
CA GLU A 151 -31.94 14.76 -21.32
C GLU A 151 -30.93 13.63 -21.57
N ARG A 152 -30.18 13.73 -22.68
CA ARG A 152 -29.16 12.73 -23.04
C ARG A 152 -28.00 12.67 -22.04
N LEU A 153 -27.53 13.81 -21.54
CA LEU A 153 -26.54 13.89 -20.45
C LEU A 153 -27.04 13.27 -19.15
N SER A 154 -28.31 13.52 -18.80
CA SER A 154 -28.92 12.97 -17.59
C SER A 154 -29.06 11.44 -17.68
N ALA A 155 -29.52 10.92 -18.82
CA ALA A 155 -29.60 9.48 -19.09
C ALA A 155 -28.21 8.83 -19.06
N LEU A 156 -27.21 9.50 -19.65
CA LEU A 156 -25.82 9.04 -19.65
C LEU A 156 -25.25 8.95 -18.23
N TYR A 157 -25.51 9.95 -17.40
CA TYR A 157 -25.09 9.95 -15.99
C TYR A 157 -25.68 8.78 -15.20
N VAL A 158 -26.98 8.51 -15.36
CA VAL A 158 -27.64 7.38 -14.69
C VAL A 158 -27.04 6.05 -15.16
N SER A 159 -26.92 5.86 -16.47
CA SER A 159 -26.33 4.64 -17.05
C SER A 159 -24.89 4.42 -16.59
N PHE A 160 -24.06 5.47 -16.58
CA PHE A 160 -22.69 5.41 -16.10
C PHE A 160 -22.62 5.04 -14.62
N ARG A 161 -23.45 5.65 -13.78
CA ARG A 161 -23.49 5.34 -12.34
C ARG A 161 -23.90 3.90 -12.09
N GLU A 162 -24.90 3.39 -12.80
CA GLU A 162 -25.33 2.00 -12.69
C GLU A 162 -24.23 1.03 -13.11
N LEU A 163 -23.52 1.33 -14.21
CA LEU A 163 -22.38 0.54 -14.67
C LEU A 163 -21.26 0.49 -13.61
N MET A 164 -20.97 1.60 -12.94
CA MET A 164 -19.91 1.67 -11.92
C MET A 164 -20.29 1.07 -10.56
N THR A 165 -21.58 0.86 -10.33
CA THR A 165 -22.09 0.26 -9.07
C THR A 165 -22.32 -1.25 -9.21
N LYS A 166 -22.42 -1.76 -10.44
CA LYS A 166 -22.45 -3.19 -10.78
C LYS A 166 -21.04 -3.78 -10.76
#